data_AF-A0A9D6Q6F3-F1
#
_entry.id   AF-A0A9D6Q6F3-F1
#
_cell.length_a   1.000
_cell.length_b   1.000
_cell.length_c   1.000
_cell.angle_alpha   90.00
_cell.angle_beta   90.00
_cell.angle_gamma   90.00
#
_symmetry.space_group_name_H-M   'P 1'
#
loop_
_entity.id
_entity.type
_entity.pdbx_description
1 polymer ?
#
loop_
_entity_poly.entity_id
_entity_poly.type
_entity_poly.pdbx_seq_one_letter_code
_entity_poly.pdbx_strand_id
1 'polypeptide(L)' 'MAAITLKALSPSLHRALKTRASRHKRSLNQEVIAVLEEAVAPSRRVDVEAMLANAKRFRDSLKFKARPAEIDALKRIGRA' A
#
# COMPACT_ATOMS: atom_id res chain seq x y z
N MET A 1 -22.77 -9.49 11.12
CA MET A 1 -21.49 -8.74 11.16
C MET A 1 -20.74 -9.20 12.40
N ALA A 2 -19.51 -9.67 12.27
CA ALA A 2 -18.70 -10.05 13.43
C ALA A 2 -18.03 -8.81 14.03
N ALA A 3 -18.00 -8.71 15.36
CA ALA A 3 -17.36 -7.63 16.07
C ALA A 3 -16.35 -8.21 17.08
N ILE A 4 -15.20 -7.57 17.20
CA ILE A 4 -14.14 -7.94 18.16
C ILE A 4 -13.87 -6.73 19.04
N THR A 5 -13.83 -6.94 20.36
CA THR A 5 -13.40 -5.92 21.32
C THR A 5 -11.96 -6.20 21.75
N LEU A 6 -11.05 -5.28 21.45
CA LEU A 6 -9.67 -5.34 21.91
C LEU A 6 -9.55 -4.72 23.30
N LYS A 7 -9.39 -5.54 24.35
CA LYS A 7 -9.15 -5.09 25.72
C LYS A 7 -7.66 -4.89 25.98
N ALA A 8 -7.33 -4.04 26.97
CA ALA A 8 -5.95 -3.78 27.41
C ALA A 8 -4.99 -3.27 26.31
N LEU A 9 -5.50 -2.52 25.32
CA LEU A 9 -4.67 -1.89 24.30
C LEU A 9 -3.78 -0.82 24.96
N SER A 10 -2.45 -0.96 24.83
CA SER A 10 -1.54 0.01 25.44
C SER A 10 -1.75 1.41 24.83
N PRO A 11 -1.61 2.50 25.62
CA PRO A 11 -1.76 3.85 25.10
C PRO A 11 -0.80 4.17 23.96
N SER A 12 0.41 3.59 23.98
CA SER A 12 1.39 3.74 22.90
C SER A 12 0.91 3.09 21.59
N LEU A 13 0.37 1.88 21.66
CA LEU A 13 -0.15 1.17 20.50
C LEU A 13 -1.39 1.86 19.92
N HIS A 14 -2.31 2.32 20.77
CA HIS A 14 -3.46 3.09 20.32
C HIS A 14 -3.05 4.37 19.55
N ARG A 15 -2.05 5.11 20.07
CA ARG A 15 -1.51 6.29 19.39
C ARG A 15 -0.88 5.93 18.05
N ALA A 16 -0.06 4.88 18.00
CA ALA A 16 0.58 4.43 16.76
C ALA A 16 -0.45 4.05 15.68
N LEU A 17 -1.51 3.31 16.07
CA LEU A 17 -2.60 2.94 15.17
C LEU A 17 -3.36 4.17 14.67
N LYS A 18 -3.63 5.16 15.54
CA LYS A 18 -4.30 6.41 15.14
C LYS A 18 -3.47 7.20 14.14
N THR A 19 -2.16 7.32 14.35
CA THR A 19 -1.24 7.96 13.41
C THR A 19 -1.20 7.23 12.07
N ARG A 20 -1.13 5.89 12.08
CA ARG A 20 -1.14 5.07 10.84
C ARG A 20 -2.45 5.23 10.08
N ALA A 21 -3.59 5.20 10.77
CA ALA A 21 -4.91 5.42 10.20
C ALA A 21 -5.03 6.78 9.49
N SER A 22 -4.53 7.86 10.12
CA SER A 22 -4.48 9.20 9.52
C SER A 22 -3.63 9.23 8.25
N ARG A 23 -2.47 8.57 8.25
CA ARG A 23 -1.59 8.47 7.06
C ARG A 23 -2.26 7.72 5.92
N HIS A 24 -3.02 6.67 6.22
CA HIS A 24 -3.75 5.87 5.24
C HIS A 24 -5.11 6.47 4.84
N LYS A 25 -5.51 7.61 5.44
CA LYS A 25 -6.82 8.25 5.25
C LYS A 25 -7.99 7.31 5.55
N ARG A 26 -7.86 6.51 6.61
CA ARG A 26 -8.86 5.53 7.06
C ARG A 26 -9.31 5.82 8.49
N SER A 27 -10.49 5.30 8.87
CA SER A 27 -10.88 5.28 10.27
C SER A 27 -9.99 4.31 11.06
N LEU A 28 -9.91 4.50 12.39
CA LEU A 28 -9.13 3.59 13.25
C LEU A 28 -9.62 2.14 13.14
N ASN A 29 -10.93 1.93 13.04
CA ASN A 29 -11.51 0.60 12.88
C ASN A 29 -11.07 -0.05 11.56
N GLN A 30 -11.12 0.70 10.45
CA GLN A 30 -10.65 0.20 9.15
C GLN A 30 -9.14 -0.09 9.15
N GLU A 31 -8.35 0.71 9.87
CA GLU A 31 -6.92 0.45 10.01
C GLU A 31 -6.65 -0.83 10.81
N VAL A 32 -7.39 -1.07 11.89
CA VAL A 32 -7.29 -2.31 12.67
C VAL A 32 -7.67 -3.53 11.82
N ILE A 33 -8.75 -3.43 11.05
CA ILE A 33 -9.14 -4.50 10.12
C ILE A 33 -8.02 -4.77 9.11
N ALA A 34 -7.47 -3.72 8.48
CA ALA A 34 -6.40 -3.87 7.49
C ALA A 34 -5.14 -4.51 8.08
N VAL A 35 -4.76 -4.16 9.32
CA VAL A 35 -3.65 -4.79 10.03
C VAL A 35 -3.91 -6.28 10.27
N LEU A 36 -5.13 -6.62 10.70
CA LEU A 36 -5.49 -8.01 10.95
C LEU A 36 -5.52 -8.82 9.65
N GLU A 37 -6.09 -8.27 8.58
CA GLU A 37 -6.09 -8.87 7.24
C GLU A 37 -4.66 -9.14 6.75
N GLU A 38 -3.76 -8.16 6.91
CA GLU A 38 -2.35 -8.31 6.55
C GLU A 38 -1.64 -9.38 7.39
N ALA A 39 -1.94 -9.44 8.69
CA ALA A 39 -1.33 -10.39 9.61
C ALA A 39 -1.80 -11.84 9.41
N VAL A 40 -3.07 -12.05 9.02
CA VAL A 40 -3.63 -13.39 8.75
C VAL A 40 -3.51 -13.80 7.29
N ALA A 41 -3.15 -12.88 6.40
CA ALA A 41 -2.91 -13.21 5.01
C ALA A 41 -1.86 -14.33 4.95
N PRO A 42 -2.13 -15.43 4.20
CA PRO A 42 -1.12 -16.44 3.96
C PRO A 42 0.12 -15.72 3.43
N SER A 43 1.31 -16.04 3.94
CA SER A 43 2.56 -15.45 3.45
C SER A 43 2.52 -15.52 1.93
N ARG A 44 2.25 -14.38 1.29
CA ARG A 44 1.99 -14.36 -0.15
C ARG A 44 3.32 -14.69 -0.77
N ARG A 45 3.54 -15.96 -1.13
CA ARG A 45 4.65 -16.34 -1.98
C ARG A 45 4.46 -15.50 -3.22
N VAL A 46 5.30 -14.48 -3.35
CA VAL A 46 5.27 -13.62 -4.52
C VAL A 46 5.70 -14.52 -5.64
N ASP A 47 4.76 -14.85 -6.52
CA ASP A 47 5.09 -15.43 -7.80
C ASP A 47 5.78 -14.34 -8.61
N VAL A 48 7.12 -14.35 -8.53
CA VAL A 48 7.98 -13.36 -9.15
C VAL A 48 7.78 -13.36 -10.67
N GLU A 49 7.60 -14.53 -11.27
CA GLU A 49 7.39 -14.66 -12.71
C GLU A 49 6.05 -14.06 -13.12
N ALA A 50 4.97 -14.37 -12.41
CA ALA A 50 3.66 -13.76 -12.67
C ALA A 50 3.68 -12.24 -12.48
N MET A 51 4.41 -11.75 -11.47
CA MET A 51 4.56 -10.31 -11.23
C MET A 51 5.33 -9.62 -12.37
N LEU A 52 6.44 -10.20 -12.82
CA LEU A 52 7.22 -9.69 -13.95
C LEU A 52 6.43 -9.74 -15.26
N ALA A 53 5.69 -10.81 -15.51
CA ALA A 53 4.81 -10.95 -16.67
C ALA A 53 3.71 -9.88 -16.68
N ASN A 54 3.08 -9.61 -15.53
CA ASN A 54 2.12 -8.52 -15.37
C ASN A 54 2.75 -7.15 -15.65
N ALA A 55 3.92 -6.87 -15.07
CA ALA A 55 4.62 -5.62 -15.29
C ALA A 55 5.01 -5.40 -16.77
N LYS A 56 5.42 -6.47 -17.46
CA LYS A 56 5.71 -6.43 -18.90
C LYS A 56 4.46 -6.13 -19.72
N ARG A 57 3.35 -6.86 -19.49
CA ARG A 57 2.06 -6.61 -20.15
C ARG A 57 1.57 -5.17 -19.97
N PHE A 58 1.65 -4.66 -18.74
CA PHE A 58 1.27 -3.29 -18.46
C PHE A 58 2.14 -2.30 -19.25
N ARG A 59 3.46 -2.49 -19.27
CA ARG A 59 4.38 -1.64 -20.03
C ARG A 59 4.09 -1.68 -21.53
N ASP A 60 3.76 -2.84 -22.08
CA ASP A 60 3.43 -3.02 -23.49
C ASP A 60 2.08 -2.38 -23.85
N SER A 61 1.16 -2.22 -22.89
CA SER A 61 -0.11 -1.52 -23.09
C SER A 61 0.01 0.02 -23.16
N LEU A 62 1.15 0.58 -22.75
CA LEU A 62 1.36 2.03 -22.77
C LEU A 62 1.67 2.50 -24.20
N LYS A 63 0.99 3.57 -24.62
CA LYS A 63 1.23 4.22 -25.93
C LYS A 63 2.55 4.98 -26.02
N PHE A 64 3.27 5.08 -24.91
CA PHE A 64 4.54 5.78 -24.81
C PHE A 64 5.54 4.92 -24.05
N LYS A 65 6.82 5.07 -24.39
CA LYS A 65 7.92 4.54 -23.59
C LYS A 65 8.49 5.71 -22.81
N ALA A 66 8.64 5.51 -21.50
CA ALA A 66 9.29 6.49 -20.65
C ALA A 66 10.52 5.86 -20.02
N ARG A 67 11.69 6.35 -20.43
CA ARG A 67 12.96 6.03 -19.78
C ARG A 67 13.05 6.82 -18.46
N PRO A 68 13.73 6.30 -17.43
CA PRO A 68 13.87 7.00 -16.16
C PRO A 68 14.35 8.46 -16.31
N ALA A 69 15.32 8.70 -17.20
CA ALA A 69 15.83 10.04 -17.48
C ALA A 69 14.77 11.02 -18.05
N GLU A 70 13.84 10.52 -18.87
CA GLU A 70 12.76 11.31 -19.46
C GLU A 70 11.72 11.68 -18.40
N ILE A 71 11.39 10.73 -17.51
CA ILE A 71 10.49 10.96 -16.38
C ILE A 71 11.07 12.04 -15.45
N ASP A 72 12.36 11.97 -15.14
CA ASP A 72 13.02 12.95 -14.28
C ASP A 72 13.10 14.34 -14.92
N ALA A 73 13.36 14.42 -16.22
CA ALA A 73 13.32 15.68 -16.95
C ALA A 73 11.93 16.31 -16.90
N LEU A 74 10.87 15.53 -17.18
CA LEU A 74 9.48 16.00 -17.14
C LEU A 74 9.05 16.45 -15.73
N LYS A 75 9.47 15.72 -14.69
CA LYS A 75 9.20 16.10 -13.28
C LYS A 75 9.88 17.41 -12.90
N ARG A 76 11.03 17.77 -13.47
CA ARG A 76 11.69 19.06 -13.21
C ARG A 76 10.98 20.20 -13.92
N ILE A 77 10.56 19.99 -15.18
CA ILE A 77 9.82 20.99 -15.97
C ILE A 77 8.53 21.41 -15.25
N GLY A 78 7.75 20.45 -14.73
CA GLY A 78 6.49 20.74 -14.05
C GLY A 78 6.60 21.21 -12.59
N ARG A 79 7.81 21.41 -12.06
CA ARG A 79 8.06 21.91 -10.68
C ARG A 79 8.57 23.35 -10.65
N ALA A 80 8.90 23.92 -11.81
CA ALA A 80 9.15 25.35 -11.98
C ALA A 80 7.80 26.08 -12.05
#